data_AF-A0A1Y2HT07-F1
#
_entry.id   AF-A0A1Y2HT07-F1
#
_cell.length_a   1.000
_cell.length_b   1.000
_cell.length_c   1.000
_cell.angle_alpha   90.00
_cell.angle_beta   90.00
_cell.angle_gamma   90.00
#
_symmetry.space_group_name_H-M   'P 1'
#
loop_
_entity.id
_entity.type
_entity.pdbx_description
1 polymer ?
#
loop_
_entity_poly.entity_id
_entity_poly.type
_entity_poly.pdbx_seq_one_letter_code
_entity_poly.pdbx_strand_id
1 'polypeptide(L)'
;MNCLLKQSLPYLAASIRSCGSIATAIRHPAWPNARHHVCTMSALTTTTAAAGSRPSTTPIFKPLVWIDCEMTGLDLKKDFIIEIACIITDGYLNIVAESDEIIIHQPQSVMDAMNAWCVEHHGQSGLTAAVLTSTVSMRDAEARILAFIEKHVPDRGLGVLAGNSVHADKQFLQKDMPRIVDHLSYRIVDVSTIKELAARWYPALFDKKPAKKLAHRALDDIRESIDELKWYQSHLFIPAESKNV
;
A
#
# COMPACT_ATOMS: atom_id res chain seq x y z
N MET A 1 -34.74 -5.74 45.92
CA MET A 1 -33.46 -5.54 46.62
C MET A 1 -32.48 -4.94 45.64
N ASN A 2 -32.13 -3.66 45.88
CA ASN A 2 -30.86 -2.95 45.67
C ASN A 2 -29.94 -3.33 44.49
N CYS A 3 -29.26 -2.43 43.80
CA CYS A 3 -29.20 -0.97 43.79
C CYS A 3 -28.26 -0.61 42.62
N LEU A 4 -28.50 0.57 42.07
CA LEU A 4 -27.67 1.38 41.18
C LEU A 4 -26.15 1.18 41.31
N LEU A 5 -25.44 1.33 40.19
CA LEU A 5 -24.24 2.17 40.12
C LEU A 5 -24.05 2.68 38.67
N LYS A 6 -24.59 3.87 38.42
CA LYS A 6 -24.11 4.79 37.39
C LYS A 6 -22.72 5.28 37.84
N GLN A 7 -21.72 5.24 36.96
CA GLN A 7 -20.52 6.04 37.11
C GLN A 7 -20.39 6.97 35.90
N SER A 8 -20.69 8.24 36.18
CA SER A 8 -20.39 9.42 35.39
C SER A 8 -19.00 9.92 35.77
N LEU A 9 -18.13 10.14 34.79
CA LEU A 9 -16.88 10.90 34.93
C LEU A 9 -16.96 12.15 34.03
N PRO A 10 -17.01 13.36 34.60
CA PRO A 10 -16.72 14.58 33.88
C PRO A 10 -15.26 14.96 34.16
N TYR A 11 -14.41 15.00 33.13
CA TYR A 11 -13.12 15.67 33.22
C TYR A 11 -13.15 16.99 32.45
N LEU A 12 -12.63 18.00 33.14
CA LEU A 12 -12.80 19.42 32.89
C LEU A 12 -12.06 19.92 31.64
N ALA A 13 -12.66 20.97 31.08
CA ALA A 13 -12.12 21.84 30.07
C ALA A 13 -10.78 22.49 30.49
N ALA A 14 -9.82 22.50 29.59
CA ALA A 14 -8.60 23.28 29.70
C ALA A 14 -8.88 24.75 29.34
N SER A 15 -8.59 25.64 30.29
CA SER A 15 -8.72 27.09 30.16
C SER A 15 -7.52 27.68 29.43
N ILE A 16 -7.84 28.53 28.45
CA ILE A 16 -6.95 29.44 27.73
C ILE A 16 -6.33 30.45 28.71
N ARG A 17 -5.00 30.58 28.71
CA ARG A 17 -4.33 31.81 29.16
C ARG A 17 -3.28 32.26 28.14
N SER A 18 -3.58 33.40 27.53
CA SER A 18 -2.62 34.29 26.90
C SER A 18 -1.82 35.05 27.97
N CYS A 19 -0.53 35.31 27.71
CA CYS A 19 0.14 36.62 27.78
C CYS A 19 1.63 36.44 28.05
N GLY A 20 2.43 37.31 27.42
CA GLY A 20 3.75 37.66 27.95
C GLY A 20 4.89 37.58 26.96
N SER A 21 4.90 38.49 25.97
CA SER A 21 6.11 38.86 25.24
C SER A 21 7.09 39.55 26.18
N ILE A 22 8.34 39.07 26.25
CA ILE A 22 9.48 39.86 26.71
C ILE A 22 10.64 39.57 25.75
N ALA A 23 10.82 40.48 24.80
CA ALA A 23 12.00 40.57 23.97
C ALA A 23 13.10 41.30 24.74
N THR A 24 14.17 40.60 25.09
CA THR A 24 15.39 41.21 25.65
C THR A 24 16.40 41.37 24.53
N ALA A 25 16.61 42.62 24.12
CA ALA A 25 17.63 43.03 23.17
C ALA A 25 19.04 42.81 23.75
N ILE A 26 19.87 42.04 23.06
CA ILE A 26 21.31 41.94 23.34
C ILE A 26 22.04 42.66 22.20
N ARG A 27 22.78 43.71 22.57
CA ARG A 27 23.60 44.54 21.69
C ARG A 27 24.90 43.82 21.32
N HIS A 28 25.26 43.86 20.04
CA HIS A 28 26.57 43.45 19.53
C HIS A 28 27.66 44.49 19.85
N PRO A 29 28.92 44.08 20.11
CA PRO A 29 30.07 44.96 20.01
C PRO A 29 30.67 44.97 18.61
N ALA A 30 31.08 46.17 18.18
CA ALA A 30 31.66 46.52 16.89
C ALA A 30 33.08 45.96 16.67
N TRP A 31 33.43 45.73 15.40
CA TRP A 31 34.79 45.43 14.93
C TRP A 31 35.26 46.53 13.95
N PRO A 32 36.51 47.03 14.05
CA PRO A 32 37.03 48.06 13.16
C PRO A 32 37.92 47.49 12.04
N ASN A 33 37.77 48.09 10.84
CA ASN A 33 38.78 48.37 9.81
C ASN A 33 38.28 48.05 8.40
N ALA A 34 37.77 49.06 7.71
CA ALA A 34 37.54 49.05 6.28
C ALA A 34 38.85 49.39 5.55
N ARG A 35 39.40 48.43 4.79
CA ARG A 35 40.36 48.71 3.72
C ARG A 35 39.61 48.69 2.39
N HIS A 36 39.83 49.74 1.61
CA HIS A 36 39.26 49.91 0.28
C HIS A 36 39.96 48.95 -0.70
N HIS A 37 39.25 47.92 -1.16
CA HIS A 37 39.64 47.15 -2.32
C HIS A 37 38.66 47.46 -3.46
N VAL A 38 39.20 48.08 -4.51
CA VAL A 38 38.53 48.27 -5.80
C VAL A 38 38.33 46.88 -6.41
N CYS A 39 37.09 46.39 -6.42
CA CYS A 39 36.73 45.13 -7.05
C CYS A 39 36.20 45.42 -8.46
N THR A 40 36.97 45.02 -9.46
CA THR A 40 36.56 44.98 -10.87
C THR A 40 35.35 44.06 -11.04
N MET A 41 34.28 44.55 -11.67
CA MET A 41 33.09 43.76 -12.00
C MET A 41 33.41 42.76 -13.12
N SER A 42 33.51 41.48 -12.79
CA SER A 42 33.38 40.39 -13.75
C SER A 42 31.92 39.95 -13.77
N ALA A 43 31.32 39.92 -14.96
CA ALA A 43 29.93 39.51 -15.17
C ALA A 43 29.71 38.08 -14.65
N LEU A 44 28.89 37.94 -13.62
CA LEU A 44 28.36 36.67 -13.15
C LEU A 44 27.14 36.34 -14.01
N THR A 45 27.32 35.41 -14.95
CA THR A 45 26.22 34.73 -15.63
C THR A 45 25.39 34.01 -14.57
N THR A 46 24.18 34.52 -14.35
CA THR A 46 23.21 33.89 -13.46
C THR A 46 22.64 32.69 -14.19
N THR A 47 23.17 31.51 -13.93
CA THR A 47 22.50 30.26 -14.33
C THR A 47 21.27 30.10 -13.45
N THR A 48 20.12 30.43 -14.00
CA THR A 48 18.82 30.16 -13.38
C THR A 48 18.66 28.65 -13.29
N ALA A 49 18.89 28.08 -12.10
CA ALA A 49 18.49 26.72 -11.81
C ALA A 49 16.97 26.63 -11.95
N ALA A 50 16.49 25.85 -12.92
CA ALA A 50 15.08 25.55 -13.05
C ALA A 50 14.59 24.95 -11.73
N ALA A 51 13.64 25.62 -11.08
CA ALA A 51 12.94 25.10 -9.93
C ALA A 51 12.20 23.83 -10.39
N GLY A 52 12.75 22.65 -10.06
CA GLY A 52 12.05 21.39 -10.23
C GLY A 52 10.76 21.47 -9.44
N SER A 53 9.63 21.50 -10.16
CA SER A 53 8.30 21.41 -9.54
C SER A 53 8.25 20.14 -8.71
N ARG A 54 8.16 20.26 -7.39
CA ARG A 54 7.73 19.12 -6.55
C ARG A 54 6.37 18.69 -7.11
N PRO A 55 6.17 17.41 -7.46
CA PRO A 55 4.86 16.95 -7.89
C PRO A 55 3.86 17.29 -6.78
N SER A 56 2.81 18.02 -7.11
CA SER A 56 1.72 18.32 -6.20
C SER A 56 0.89 17.05 -6.01
N THR A 57 1.33 16.18 -5.10
CA THR A 57 0.60 14.95 -4.80
C THR A 57 -0.46 15.28 -3.77
N THR A 58 -1.68 15.56 -4.23
CA THR A 58 -2.86 15.51 -3.37
C THR A 58 -2.85 14.16 -2.63
N PRO A 59 -2.93 14.14 -1.29
CA PRO A 59 -2.95 12.89 -0.55
C PRO A 59 -4.07 11.97 -1.05
N ILE A 60 -3.76 10.69 -1.27
CA ILE A 60 -4.76 9.71 -1.67
C ILE A 60 -5.75 9.55 -0.50
N PHE A 61 -7.03 9.72 -0.76
CA PHE A 61 -8.07 9.55 0.26
C PHE A 61 -8.17 8.08 0.65
N LYS A 62 -7.85 7.73 1.90
CA LYS A 62 -7.98 6.37 2.47
C LYS A 62 -7.42 5.27 1.54
N PRO A 63 -6.11 5.27 1.26
CA PRO A 63 -5.51 4.41 0.26
C PRO A 63 -5.62 2.93 0.62
N LEU A 64 -5.92 2.12 -0.39
CA LEU A 64 -5.79 0.67 -0.32
C LEU A 64 -4.60 0.25 -1.17
N VAL A 65 -3.80 -0.67 -0.62
CA VAL A 65 -2.63 -1.25 -1.26
C VAL A 65 -2.98 -2.68 -1.60
N TRP A 66 -3.35 -2.91 -2.86
CA TRP A 66 -3.73 -4.22 -3.35
C TRP A 66 -2.49 -4.98 -3.75
N ILE A 67 -2.31 -6.17 -3.18
CA ILE A 67 -1.18 -7.05 -3.50
C ILE A 67 -1.75 -8.45 -3.68
N ASP A 68 -1.23 -9.14 -4.69
CA ASP A 68 -1.44 -10.55 -4.95
C ASP A 68 -0.08 -11.19 -5.20
N CYS A 69 0.12 -12.37 -4.63
CA CYS A 69 1.33 -13.16 -4.77
C CYS A 69 1.00 -14.52 -5.36
N GLU A 70 1.81 -14.96 -6.32
CA GLU A 70 1.88 -16.38 -6.68
C GLU A 70 2.96 -17.05 -5.83
N MET A 71 2.65 -18.23 -5.30
CA MET A 71 3.55 -19.01 -4.46
C MET A 71 3.77 -20.42 -5.01
N THR A 72 4.87 -21.04 -4.60
CA THR A 72 5.15 -22.47 -4.88
C THR A 72 4.21 -23.43 -4.12
N GLY A 73 3.44 -22.89 -3.16
CA GLY A 73 2.52 -23.62 -2.30
C GLY A 73 2.03 -22.75 -1.13
N LEU A 74 1.45 -23.38 -0.11
CA LEU A 74 0.83 -22.68 1.04
C LEU A 74 1.52 -22.97 2.39
N ASP A 75 2.64 -23.68 2.39
CA ASP A 75 3.41 -23.96 3.60
C ASP A 75 4.51 -22.92 3.77
N LEU A 76 4.30 -21.98 4.70
CA LEU A 76 5.21 -20.88 5.01
C LEU A 76 6.65 -21.33 5.32
N LYS A 77 6.89 -22.58 5.71
CA LYS A 77 8.26 -23.05 6.03
C LYS A 77 9.09 -23.42 4.81
N LYS A 78 8.44 -23.82 3.71
CA LYS A 78 9.11 -24.39 2.53
C LYS A 78 8.76 -23.70 1.23
N ASP A 79 7.63 -23.00 1.19
CA ASP A 79 7.15 -22.33 0.00
C ASP A 79 7.62 -20.88 -0.07
N PHE A 80 7.68 -20.37 -1.29
CA PHE A 80 8.22 -19.05 -1.61
C PHE A 80 7.31 -18.29 -2.56
N ILE A 81 7.34 -16.96 -2.44
CA ILE A 81 6.77 -16.06 -3.45
C ILE A 81 7.59 -16.18 -4.75
N ILE A 82 6.88 -16.32 -5.88
CA ILE A 82 7.43 -16.44 -7.23
C ILE A 82 6.92 -15.39 -8.21
N GLU A 83 5.77 -14.76 -7.92
CA GLU A 83 5.30 -13.57 -8.62
C GLU A 83 4.66 -12.61 -7.60
N ILE A 84 4.80 -11.31 -7.83
CA ILE A 84 4.11 -10.29 -7.04
C ILE A 84 3.72 -9.11 -7.92
N ALA A 85 2.52 -8.57 -7.70
CA ALA A 85 2.05 -7.32 -8.29
C ALA A 85 1.40 -6.42 -7.23
N CYS A 86 1.27 -5.14 -7.54
CA CYS A 86 0.63 -4.18 -6.67
C CYS A 86 -0.21 -3.15 -7.43
N ILE A 87 -1.41 -2.84 -6.91
CA ILE A 87 -2.24 -1.71 -7.36
C ILE A 87 -2.55 -0.81 -6.17
N ILE A 88 -2.48 0.51 -6.38
CA ILE A 88 -2.95 1.51 -5.42
C ILE A 88 -4.32 2.01 -5.85
N THR A 89 -5.30 1.97 -4.95
CA THR A 89 -6.59 2.65 -5.14
C THR A 89 -6.81 3.72 -4.08
N ASP A 90 -7.68 4.66 -4.37
CA ASP A 90 -8.32 5.47 -3.33
C ASP A 90 -9.37 4.65 -2.55
N GLY A 91 -9.96 5.27 -1.53
CA GLY A 91 -11.02 4.68 -0.70
C GLY A 91 -12.36 4.49 -1.41
N TYR A 92 -12.48 4.89 -2.67
CA TYR A 92 -13.63 4.66 -3.54
C TYR A 92 -13.34 3.58 -4.60
N LEU A 93 -12.21 2.88 -4.48
CA LEU A 93 -11.80 1.80 -5.40
C LEU A 93 -11.42 2.31 -6.80
N ASN A 94 -11.13 3.61 -6.95
CA ASN A 94 -10.56 4.13 -8.19
C ASN A 94 -9.07 3.82 -8.23
N ILE A 95 -8.60 3.23 -9.33
CA ILE A 95 -7.19 2.92 -9.53
C ILE A 95 -6.41 4.23 -9.68
N VAL A 96 -5.38 4.39 -8.86
CA VAL A 96 -4.46 5.54 -8.87
C VAL A 96 -3.17 5.19 -9.60
N ALA A 97 -2.66 3.98 -9.38
CA ALA A 97 -1.42 3.50 -9.98
C ALA A 97 -1.36 1.97 -9.98
N GLU A 98 -0.64 1.40 -10.93
CA GLU A 98 -0.33 -0.02 -11.04
C GLU A 98 1.18 -0.20 -11.10
N SER A 99 1.70 -1.24 -10.44
CA SER A 99 3.10 -1.64 -10.55
C SER A 99 3.31 -2.54 -11.77
N ASP A 100 4.57 -2.79 -12.10
CA ASP A 100 4.93 -3.92 -12.95
C ASP A 100 4.61 -5.26 -12.22
N GLU A 101 4.40 -6.32 -13.00
CA GLU A 101 4.42 -7.70 -12.50
C GLU A 101 5.87 -8.14 -12.33
N ILE A 102 6.23 -8.59 -11.12
CA ILE A 102 7.60 -8.98 -10.81
C ILE A 102 7.66 -10.47 -10.59
N ILE A 103 8.29 -11.16 -11.55
CA ILE A 103 8.59 -12.59 -11.46
C ILE A 103 9.92 -12.76 -10.73
N ILE A 104 9.92 -13.54 -9.66
CA ILE A 104 11.04 -13.71 -8.74
C ILE A 104 11.75 -15.02 -9.04
N HIS A 105 13.07 -14.98 -9.18
CA HIS A 105 13.86 -16.18 -9.43
C HIS A 105 13.78 -17.17 -8.26
N GLN A 106 13.59 -18.45 -8.59
CA GLN A 106 13.78 -19.57 -7.67
C GLN A 106 14.58 -20.68 -8.38
N PRO A 107 15.44 -21.42 -7.66
CA PRO A 107 16.21 -22.51 -8.24
C PRO A 107 15.30 -23.66 -8.66
N GLN A 108 15.75 -24.46 -9.64
CA GLN A 108 15.02 -25.63 -10.15
C GLN A 108 14.54 -26.56 -9.03
N SER A 109 15.36 -26.80 -8.00
CA SER A 109 15.00 -27.66 -6.88
C SER A 109 13.80 -27.17 -6.06
N VAL A 110 13.56 -25.86 -6.02
CA VAL A 110 12.37 -25.27 -5.37
C VAL A 110 11.15 -25.47 -6.25
N MET A 111 11.28 -25.21 -7.55
CA MET A 111 10.19 -25.39 -8.51
C MET A 111 9.77 -26.86 -8.64
N ASP A 112 10.72 -27.80 -8.59
CA ASP A 112 10.45 -29.23 -8.62
C ASP A 112 9.77 -29.76 -7.35
N ALA A 113 9.86 -29.03 -6.23
CA ALA A 113 9.26 -29.41 -4.96
C ALA A 113 7.79 -28.95 -4.81
N MET A 114 7.26 -28.24 -5.80
CA MET A 114 5.87 -27.80 -5.84
C MET A 114 4.90 -28.99 -5.81
N ASN A 115 3.71 -28.77 -5.25
CA ASN A 115 2.65 -29.77 -5.33
C ASN A 115 2.09 -29.87 -6.77
N ALA A 116 1.38 -30.96 -7.07
CA ALA A 116 0.86 -31.22 -8.41
C ALA A 116 -0.02 -30.10 -8.97
N TRP A 117 -0.83 -29.46 -8.11
CA TRP A 117 -1.68 -28.35 -8.51
C TRP A 117 -0.84 -27.14 -8.96
N CYS A 118 0.16 -26.75 -8.18
CA CYS A 118 1.05 -25.63 -8.51
C CYS A 118 1.88 -25.92 -9.78
N VAL A 119 2.37 -27.15 -9.95
CA VAL A 119 3.11 -27.56 -11.15
C VAL A 119 2.26 -27.41 -12.41
N GLU A 120 1.04 -27.93 -12.39
CA GLU A 120 0.12 -27.82 -13.52
C GLU A 120 -0.23 -26.36 -13.81
N HIS A 121 -0.62 -25.63 -12.76
CA HIS A 121 -1.15 -24.28 -12.88
C HIS A 121 -0.10 -23.28 -13.37
N HIS A 122 1.06 -23.24 -12.71
CA HIS A 122 2.17 -22.36 -13.08
C HIS A 122 2.83 -22.79 -14.39
N GLY A 123 2.71 -24.06 -14.76
CA GLY A 123 3.10 -24.56 -16.07
C GLY A 123 2.21 -24.02 -17.19
N GLN A 124 0.88 -24.06 -17.02
CA GLN A 124 -0.08 -23.58 -18.01
C GLN A 124 -0.03 -22.07 -18.23
N SER A 125 0.20 -21.29 -17.16
CA SER A 125 0.37 -19.83 -17.27
C SER A 125 1.73 -19.41 -17.85
N GLY A 126 2.70 -20.34 -17.92
CA GLY A 126 4.08 -20.06 -18.31
C GLY A 126 4.94 -19.49 -17.17
N LEU A 127 4.37 -19.30 -15.98
CA LEU A 127 5.07 -18.73 -14.83
C LEU A 127 6.27 -19.58 -14.42
N THR A 128 6.17 -20.92 -14.44
CA THR A 128 7.30 -21.81 -14.09
C THR A 128 8.55 -21.52 -14.93
N ALA A 129 8.39 -21.37 -16.25
CA ALA A 129 9.51 -21.08 -17.15
C ALA A 129 10.06 -19.67 -16.94
N ALA A 130 9.19 -18.70 -16.66
CA ALA A 130 9.57 -17.33 -16.38
C ALA A 130 10.34 -17.20 -15.05
N VAL A 131 9.96 -17.95 -14.01
CA VAL A 131 10.66 -17.99 -12.71
C VAL A 131 12.09 -18.51 -12.88
N LEU A 132 12.27 -19.60 -13.61
CA LEU A 132 13.59 -20.21 -13.83
C LEU A 132 14.54 -19.29 -14.62
N THR A 133 13.99 -18.46 -15.51
CA THR A 133 14.77 -17.52 -16.33
C THR A 133 14.86 -16.11 -15.73
N SER A 134 14.07 -15.81 -14.70
CA SER A 134 14.13 -14.52 -14.02
C SER A 134 15.50 -14.31 -13.38
N THR A 135 15.91 -13.04 -13.37
CA THR A 135 17.14 -12.57 -12.69
C THR A 135 16.83 -11.72 -11.47
N VAL A 136 15.55 -11.53 -11.13
CA VAL A 136 15.12 -10.69 -10.02
C VAL A 136 15.19 -11.49 -8.73
N SER A 137 15.96 -11.02 -7.76
CA SER A 137 15.98 -11.62 -6.43
C SER A 137 14.75 -11.19 -5.61
N MET A 138 14.40 -11.98 -4.58
CA MET A 138 13.33 -11.64 -3.64
C MET A 138 13.54 -10.26 -2.99
N ARG A 139 14.79 -9.90 -2.68
CA ARG A 139 15.16 -8.59 -2.15
C ARG A 139 14.94 -7.46 -3.16
N ASP A 140 15.26 -7.69 -4.43
CA ASP A 140 15.04 -6.69 -5.47
C ASP A 140 13.54 -6.47 -5.71
N ALA A 141 12.75 -7.55 -5.67
CA ALA A 141 11.29 -7.48 -5.76
C ALA A 141 10.70 -6.68 -4.58
N GLU A 142 11.09 -7.00 -3.34
CA GLU A 142 10.68 -6.24 -2.15
C GLU A 142 11.00 -4.75 -2.30
N ALA A 143 12.22 -4.42 -2.71
CA ALA A 143 12.66 -3.03 -2.86
C ALA A 143 11.85 -2.26 -3.92
N ARG A 144 11.52 -2.91 -5.04
CA ARG A 144 10.72 -2.30 -6.12
C ARG A 144 9.27 -2.05 -5.70
N ILE A 145 8.63 -3.05 -5.09
CA ILE A 145 7.24 -2.91 -4.62
C ILE A 145 7.17 -1.89 -3.49
N LEU A 146 8.09 -1.93 -2.52
CA LEU A 146 8.10 -0.95 -1.44
C LEU A 146 8.29 0.48 -1.98
N ALA A 147 9.23 0.69 -2.92
CA ALA A 147 9.43 2.00 -3.52
C ALA A 147 8.19 2.50 -4.28
N PHE A 148 7.48 1.60 -4.97
CA PHE A 148 6.20 1.89 -5.62
C PHE A 148 5.13 2.32 -4.60
N ILE A 149 5.01 1.59 -3.48
CA ILE A 149 4.08 1.92 -2.40
C ILE A 149 4.44 3.27 -1.76
N GLU A 150 5.70 3.49 -1.37
CA GLU A 150 6.16 4.73 -0.72
C GLU A 150 5.98 5.97 -1.61
N LYS A 151 6.12 5.81 -2.93
CA LYS A 151 5.86 6.88 -3.90
C LYS A 151 4.41 7.38 -3.87
N HIS A 152 3.46 6.50 -3.57
CA HIS A 152 2.02 6.80 -3.64
C HIS A 152 1.36 6.96 -2.26
N VAL A 153 1.89 6.26 -1.25
CA VAL A 153 1.45 6.25 0.14
C VAL A 153 2.69 6.43 1.03
N PRO A 154 3.25 7.65 1.12
CA PRO A 154 4.52 7.89 1.82
C PRO A 154 4.42 7.73 3.34
N ASP A 155 3.24 7.97 3.92
CA ASP A 155 3.02 7.90 5.36
C ASP A 155 2.81 6.45 5.83
N ARG A 156 3.68 5.99 6.73
CA ARG A 156 3.60 4.65 7.32
C ARG A 156 2.28 4.44 8.07
N GLY A 157 1.72 3.25 7.93
CA GLY A 157 0.48 2.82 8.59
C GLY A 157 -0.80 3.36 7.98
N LEU A 158 -0.72 4.21 6.94
CA LEU A 158 -1.88 4.79 6.26
C LEU A 158 -2.51 3.82 5.25
N GLY A 159 -1.69 3.17 4.41
CA GLY A 159 -2.14 2.20 3.42
C GLY A 159 -2.61 0.90 4.06
N VAL A 160 -3.79 0.41 3.67
CA VAL A 160 -4.32 -0.89 4.15
C VAL A 160 -4.15 -1.93 3.06
N LEU A 161 -3.53 -3.06 3.41
CA LEU A 161 -3.37 -4.20 2.50
C LEU A 161 -4.75 -4.74 2.10
N ALA A 162 -4.98 -4.93 0.79
CA ALA A 162 -6.25 -5.36 0.23
C ALA A 162 -6.06 -6.48 -0.80
N GLY A 163 -7.07 -7.35 -0.94
CA GLY A 163 -7.07 -8.46 -1.90
C GLY A 163 -8.06 -9.55 -1.53
N ASN A 164 -8.18 -10.57 -2.37
CA ASN A 164 -8.95 -11.77 -2.04
C ASN A 164 -8.08 -12.72 -1.19
N SER A 165 -8.59 -13.12 -0.03
CA SER A 165 -7.85 -14.02 0.87
C SER A 165 -6.47 -13.49 1.25
N VAL A 166 -6.32 -12.16 1.25
CA VAL A 166 -5.03 -11.45 1.37
C VAL A 166 -4.31 -11.68 2.71
N HIS A 167 -4.97 -12.32 3.66
CA HIS A 167 -4.32 -12.82 4.86
C HIS A 167 -3.25 -13.88 4.54
N ALA A 168 -3.41 -14.67 3.48
CA ALA A 168 -2.42 -15.64 3.01
C ALA A 168 -1.19 -14.92 2.44
N ASP A 169 -1.38 -13.97 1.52
CA ASP A 169 -0.31 -13.13 0.97
C ASP A 169 0.44 -12.42 2.09
N LYS A 170 -0.30 -11.83 3.04
CA LYS A 170 0.29 -11.16 4.20
C LYS A 170 1.23 -12.06 4.99
N GLN A 171 0.91 -13.35 5.17
CA GLN A 171 1.79 -14.27 5.88
C GLN A 171 3.11 -14.50 5.14
N PHE A 172 3.07 -14.63 3.81
CA PHE A 172 4.27 -14.72 2.99
C PHE A 172 5.05 -13.41 2.97
N LEU A 173 4.39 -12.26 2.82
CA LEU A 173 5.02 -10.94 2.90
C LEU A 173 5.70 -10.72 4.26
N GLN A 174 5.10 -11.14 5.37
CA GLN A 174 5.73 -11.05 6.69
C GLN A 174 7.02 -11.87 6.81
N LYS A 175 7.07 -13.02 6.11
CA LYS A 175 8.24 -13.90 6.09
C LYS A 175 9.33 -13.38 5.15
N ASP A 176 8.95 -13.05 3.93
CA ASP A 176 9.85 -12.88 2.78
C ASP A 176 10.10 -11.41 2.43
N MET A 177 9.14 -10.51 2.74
CA MET A 177 9.16 -9.10 2.38
C MET A 177 8.68 -8.19 3.54
N PRO A 178 9.26 -8.31 4.75
CA PRO A 178 8.72 -7.70 5.97
C PRO A 178 8.65 -6.18 5.90
N ARG A 179 9.51 -5.51 5.11
CA ARG A 179 9.53 -4.05 5.01
C ARG A 179 8.27 -3.49 4.36
N ILE A 180 7.64 -4.25 3.46
CA ILE A 180 6.34 -3.90 2.88
C ILE A 180 5.29 -3.91 3.99
N VAL A 181 5.21 -4.99 4.77
CA VAL A 181 4.21 -5.13 5.83
C VAL A 181 4.40 -4.08 6.93
N ASP A 182 5.65 -3.77 7.29
CA ASP A 182 6.00 -2.75 8.27
C ASP A 182 5.62 -1.33 7.84
N HIS A 183 5.50 -1.09 6.53
CA HIS A 183 5.06 0.20 5.99
C HIS A 183 3.53 0.35 6.03
N LEU A 184 2.80 -0.77 5.91
CA LEU A 184 1.35 -0.80 5.83
C LEU A 184 0.68 -0.81 7.22
N SER A 185 -0.63 -0.56 7.22
CA SER A 185 -1.47 -0.77 8.39
C SER A 185 -1.46 -2.24 8.83
N TYR A 186 -1.61 -2.48 10.14
CA TYR A 186 -1.78 -3.84 10.65
C TYR A 186 -3.10 -4.49 10.19
N ARG A 187 -4.08 -3.70 9.73
CA ARG A 187 -5.37 -4.18 9.22
C ARG A 187 -5.26 -4.66 7.79
N ILE A 188 -6.26 -5.43 7.36
CA ILE A 188 -6.45 -5.84 5.97
C ILE A 188 -7.89 -5.56 5.53
N VAL A 189 -8.09 -5.38 4.22
CA VAL A 189 -9.39 -5.45 3.56
C VAL A 189 -9.41 -6.74 2.75
N ASP A 190 -10.02 -7.78 3.32
CA ASP A 190 -10.11 -9.09 2.68
C ASP A 190 -11.46 -9.24 1.95
N VAL A 191 -11.43 -9.21 0.62
CA VAL A 191 -12.61 -9.33 -0.23
C VAL A 191 -13.29 -10.70 -0.05
N SER A 192 -12.52 -11.75 0.23
CA SER A 192 -13.07 -13.08 0.48
C SER A 192 -13.91 -13.14 1.75
N THR A 193 -13.66 -12.26 2.73
CA THR A 193 -14.55 -12.15 3.90
C THR A 193 -15.96 -11.72 3.46
N ILE A 194 -16.05 -10.70 2.60
CA ILE A 194 -17.35 -10.22 2.11
C ILE A 194 -18.00 -11.27 1.20
N LYS A 195 -17.21 -11.95 0.36
CA LYS A 195 -17.67 -13.07 -0.47
C LYS A 195 -18.35 -14.17 0.35
N GLU A 196 -17.73 -14.60 1.45
CA GLU A 196 -18.29 -15.64 2.31
C GLU A 196 -19.56 -15.19 3.04
N LEU A 197 -19.65 -13.92 3.44
CA LEU A 197 -20.87 -13.34 4.02
C LEU A 197 -21.99 -13.23 2.97
N ALA A 198 -21.66 -12.79 1.76
CA ALA A 198 -22.59 -12.66 0.65
C ALA A 198 -23.24 -14.01 0.29
N ALA A 199 -22.44 -15.07 0.18
CA ALA A 199 -22.91 -16.43 -0.12
C ALA A 199 -23.90 -16.95 0.93
N ARG A 200 -23.72 -16.60 2.21
CA ARG A 200 -24.55 -17.09 3.33
C ARG A 200 -25.79 -16.24 3.55
N TRP A 201 -25.66 -14.92 3.47
CA TRP A 201 -26.74 -13.99 3.82
C TRP A 201 -27.59 -13.60 2.61
N TYR A 202 -27.03 -13.67 1.40
CA TYR A 202 -27.67 -13.22 0.16
C TYR A 202 -27.47 -14.22 -0.99
N PRO A 203 -27.79 -15.52 -0.84
CA PRO A 203 -27.47 -16.57 -1.81
C PRO A 203 -28.00 -16.28 -3.22
N ALA A 204 -29.26 -15.86 -3.36
CA ALA A 204 -29.87 -15.56 -4.66
C ALA A 204 -29.23 -14.36 -5.40
N LEU A 205 -28.60 -13.46 -4.65
CA LEU A 205 -27.85 -12.33 -5.22
C LEU A 205 -26.42 -12.76 -5.54
N PHE A 206 -25.80 -13.55 -4.67
CA PHE A 206 -24.46 -14.10 -4.85
C PHE A 206 -24.33 -14.87 -6.18
N ASP A 207 -25.36 -15.64 -6.55
CA ASP A 207 -25.40 -16.40 -7.81
C ASP A 207 -25.40 -15.51 -9.07
N LYS A 208 -25.67 -14.20 -8.93
CA LYS A 208 -25.65 -13.22 -10.03
C LYS A 208 -24.30 -12.51 -10.19
N LYS A 209 -23.33 -12.76 -9.30
CA LYS A 209 -22.03 -12.10 -9.39
C LYS A 209 -21.32 -12.52 -10.69
N PRO A 210 -20.57 -11.61 -11.34
CA PRO A 210 -19.76 -11.98 -12.49
C PRO A 210 -18.81 -13.14 -12.17
N ALA A 211 -18.64 -14.04 -13.13
CA ALA A 211 -17.59 -15.05 -13.06
C ALA A 211 -16.23 -14.38 -13.22
N LYS A 212 -15.25 -14.81 -12.43
CA LYS A 212 -13.85 -14.46 -12.61
C LYS A 212 -13.34 -15.08 -13.91
N LYS A 213 -12.50 -14.37 -14.66
CA LYS A 213 -11.86 -14.90 -15.87
C LYS A 213 -10.74 -15.86 -15.50
N LEU A 214 -10.18 -15.75 -14.28
CA LEU A 214 -9.17 -16.66 -13.74
C LEU A 214 -7.95 -16.72 -14.67
N ALA A 215 -7.36 -15.55 -14.96
CA ALA A 215 -6.19 -15.44 -15.81
C ALA A 215 -4.89 -15.88 -15.11
N HIS A 216 -4.90 -15.99 -13.78
CA HIS A 216 -3.84 -16.57 -12.96
C HIS A 216 -2.49 -15.89 -13.15
N ARG A 217 -2.55 -14.56 -13.16
CA ARG A 217 -1.42 -13.64 -13.18
C ARG A 217 -1.73 -12.55 -12.18
N ALA A 218 -0.74 -12.23 -11.34
CA ALA A 218 -0.96 -11.43 -10.14
C ALA A 218 -1.68 -10.09 -10.42
N LEU A 219 -1.35 -9.37 -11.49
CA LEU A 219 -1.97 -8.07 -11.74
C LEU A 219 -3.43 -8.18 -12.19
N ASP A 220 -3.76 -9.19 -13.00
CA ASP A 220 -5.13 -9.43 -13.44
C ASP A 220 -6.01 -9.92 -12.28
N ASP A 221 -5.48 -10.77 -11.41
CA ASP A 221 -6.19 -11.28 -10.23
C ASP A 221 -6.46 -10.14 -9.22
N ILE A 222 -5.57 -9.15 -9.10
CA ILE A 222 -5.85 -7.92 -8.34
C ILE A 222 -7.00 -7.13 -8.96
N ARG A 223 -7.00 -6.91 -10.28
CA ARG A 223 -8.07 -6.16 -10.96
C ARG A 223 -9.42 -6.84 -10.77
N GLU A 224 -9.46 -8.17 -10.88
CA GLU A 224 -10.66 -8.95 -10.60
C GLU A 224 -11.12 -8.83 -9.14
N SER A 225 -10.18 -8.78 -8.19
CA SER A 225 -10.48 -8.57 -6.77
C SER A 225 -11.09 -7.18 -6.50
N ILE A 226 -10.59 -6.14 -7.17
CA ILE A 226 -11.14 -4.78 -7.11
C ILE A 226 -12.56 -4.74 -7.67
N ASP A 227 -12.77 -5.35 -8.85
CA ASP A 227 -14.08 -5.39 -9.50
C ASP A 227 -15.10 -6.20 -8.69
N GLU A 228 -14.67 -7.31 -8.08
CA GLU A 228 -15.48 -8.09 -7.15
C GLU A 228 -15.90 -7.24 -5.93
N LEU A 229 -14.98 -6.48 -5.33
CA LEU A 229 -15.32 -5.59 -4.21
C LEU A 229 -16.26 -4.45 -4.63
N LYS A 230 -16.08 -3.85 -5.81
CA LYS A 230 -17.01 -2.86 -6.38
C LYS A 230 -18.41 -3.44 -6.58
N TRP A 231 -18.49 -4.70 -7.03
CA TRP A 231 -19.76 -5.39 -7.17
C TRP A 231 -20.45 -5.57 -5.81
N TYR A 232 -19.72 -6.01 -4.78
CA TYR A 232 -20.29 -6.09 -3.43
C TYR A 232 -20.71 -4.72 -2.88
N GLN A 233 -19.89 -3.69 -3.07
CA GLN A 233 -20.20 -2.32 -2.64
C GLN A 233 -21.53 -1.82 -3.20
N SER A 234 -21.82 -2.12 -4.48
CA SER A 234 -23.03 -1.67 -5.16
C SER A 234 -24.28 -2.49 -4.87
N HIS A 235 -24.15 -3.73 -4.37
CA HIS A 235 -25.28 -4.65 -4.21
C HIS A 235 -25.60 -5.04 -2.76
N LEU A 236 -24.62 -5.00 -1.84
CA LEU A 236 -24.77 -5.48 -0.46
C LEU A 236 -24.78 -4.36 0.58
N PHE A 237 -24.12 -3.24 0.29
CA PHE A 237 -23.98 -2.15 1.24
C PHE A 237 -25.04 -1.08 0.99
N ILE A 238 -25.52 -0.47 2.07
CA ILE A 238 -26.37 0.71 1.99
C ILE A 238 -25.55 1.83 1.32
N PRO A 239 -26.06 2.46 0.24
CA PRO A 239 -25.36 3.57 -0.40
C PRO A 239 -25.02 4.65 0.62
N ALA A 240 -23.78 5.15 0.59
CA ALA A 240 -23.45 6.33 1.37
C ALA A 240 -24.31 7.50 0.88
N GLU A 241 -24.91 8.25 1.80
CA GLU A 241 -25.63 9.48 1.44
C GLU A 241 -24.69 10.35 0.61
N SER A 242 -25.17 10.83 -0.54
CA SER A 242 -24.41 11.69 -1.44
C SER A 242 -23.94 12.90 -0.66
N LYS A 243 -22.64 12.98 -0.40
CA LYS A 243 -22.05 14.18 0.17
C LYS A 243 -22.08 15.24 -0.92
N ASN A 244 -22.87 16.29 -0.69
CA ASN A 244 -22.60 17.60 -1.27
C ASN A 244 -21.16 17.97 -0.87
N VAL A 245 -20.21 17.68 -1.75
CA VAL A 245 -18.83 18.18 -1.67
C VAL A 245 -18.74 19.35 -2.62
#